data_AF-A0A496XIT4-F1
#
_entry.id   AF-A0A496XIT4-F1
#
_cell.length_a   1.000
_cell.length_b   1.000
_cell.length_c   1.000
_cell.angle_alpha   90.00
_cell.angle_beta   90.00
_cell.angle_gamma   90.00
#
_symmetry.space_group_name_H-M   'P 1'
#
loop_
_entity.id
_entity.type
_entity.pdbx_description
1 polymer ?
#
loop_
_entity_poly.entity_id
_entity_poly.type
_entity_poly.pdbx_seq_one_letter_code
_entity_poly.pdbx_strand_id
1 'polypeptide(L)'
;MRVLTFQDGAKSLKKSELFLVILILPALSYSKPRPPNIRVRIAKSLSKVEISGMDLKKEIYPLRKSKDYSGRKAIHFNCHSKNSLKKPLLFASLKSKTGLISLKDEKFKGELLIVTSGKSGKCDVVNKTTLENYLSSLLSKEMNASWPLEALKAQAVAARTYAYHKIKTREVSRIKGHETFYDLESSEKHQVGGNFFDATWKTVRATKDTKGEILTNKKGKITPIFFHASCGGKTLRPDQVWENVVDGYKSVKCPDCKVRKNKKWKKTLSINRFNNFLSWVKKGKISPKSIIRIAPDKSNKANLRVYVNENIILVA
;
A
#
# COMPACT_ATOMS: atom_id res chain seq x y z
N MET A 1 -14.92 11.84 10.96
CA MET A 1 -14.31 11.46 9.67
C MET A 1 -15.05 12.28 8.63
N ARG A 2 -14.35 13.08 7.81
CA ARG A 2 -14.99 13.97 6.84
C ARG A 2 -15.04 13.22 5.51
N VAL A 3 -16.22 13.15 4.91
CA VAL A 3 -16.45 12.39 3.68
C VAL A 3 -16.41 13.34 2.51
N LEU A 4 -15.58 13.04 1.52
CA LEU A 4 -15.59 13.70 0.22
C LEU A 4 -16.26 12.74 -0.78
N THR A 5 -17.25 13.23 -1.50
CA THR A 5 -17.90 12.49 -2.59
C THR A 5 -17.24 12.89 -3.90
N PHE A 6 -17.03 11.95 -4.82
CA PHE A 6 -16.61 12.27 -6.19
C PHE A 6 -17.65 13.23 -6.83
N GLN A 7 -17.33 14.52 -6.91
CA GLN A 7 -18.08 15.47 -7.72
C GLN A 7 -17.50 15.48 -9.13
N ASP A 8 -18.38 15.55 -10.13
CA ASP A 8 -18.01 15.62 -11.54
C ASP A 8 -17.31 16.98 -11.79
N GLY A 9 -16.00 16.95 -12.07
CA GLY A 9 -15.22 18.10 -12.55
C GLY A 9 -14.52 18.90 -11.44
N ALA A 10 -13.21 19.11 -11.61
CA ALA A 10 -12.44 20.07 -10.83
C ALA A 10 -12.88 21.50 -11.18
N LYS A 11 -13.93 22.01 -10.52
CA LYS A 11 -14.16 23.44 -10.45
C LYS A 11 -13.34 23.98 -9.28
N SER A 12 -12.44 24.90 -9.62
CA SER A 12 -11.74 25.79 -8.70
C SER A 12 -12.71 26.28 -7.61
N LEU A 13 -12.39 26.02 -6.35
CA LEU A 13 -13.09 26.57 -5.19
C LEU A 13 -12.84 28.08 -5.15
N LYS A 14 -13.72 28.86 -5.76
CA LYS A 14 -13.82 30.30 -5.48
C LYS A 14 -14.43 30.49 -4.09
N LYS A 15 -13.79 31.36 -3.32
CA LYS A 15 -14.19 31.86 -2.00
C LYS A 15 -15.47 32.72 -2.16
N SER A 16 -16.30 32.79 -1.10
CA SER A 16 -17.62 33.47 -0.94
C SER A 16 -18.81 32.52 -1.18
N GLU A 17 -19.81 32.38 -0.31
CA GLU A 17 -20.36 33.26 0.74
C GLU A 17 -20.68 32.50 2.04
N LEU A 18 -20.69 33.23 3.16
CA LEU A 18 -20.89 32.73 4.52
C LEU A 18 -22.30 33.14 4.98
N PHE A 19 -23.27 32.21 4.93
CA PHE A 19 -24.53 32.37 5.68
C PHE A 19 -24.39 31.65 7.02
N LEU A 20 -24.39 32.43 8.11
CA LEU A 20 -24.29 31.94 9.48
C LEU A 20 -25.70 31.62 10.00
N VAL A 21 -26.10 30.35 9.94
CA VAL A 21 -27.26 29.85 10.69
C VAL A 21 -26.74 29.26 12.00
N ILE A 22 -26.91 29.97 13.11
CA ILE A 22 -26.56 29.48 14.45
C ILE A 22 -27.72 28.59 14.93
N LEU A 23 -27.59 27.27 14.69
CA LEU A 23 -28.39 26.26 15.37
C LEU A 23 -27.73 25.94 16.70
N ILE A 24 -28.37 26.34 17.80
CA ILE A 24 -28.00 25.95 19.17
C ILE A 24 -28.34 24.45 19.31
N LEU A 25 -27.34 23.59 19.12
CA LEU A 25 -27.43 22.16 19.42
C LEU A 25 -26.89 21.90 20.83
N PRO A 26 -27.56 21.06 21.64
CA PRO A 26 -27.07 20.72 22.98
C PRO A 26 -25.71 20.04 22.87
N ALA A 27 -24.80 20.41 23.77
CA ALA A 27 -23.43 19.91 23.84
C ALA A 27 -23.39 18.42 24.20
N LEU A 28 -23.68 17.57 23.22
CA LEU A 28 -23.27 16.17 23.24
C LEU A 28 -21.74 16.16 23.34
N SER A 29 -21.21 15.61 24.42
CA SER A 29 -19.78 15.32 24.58
C SER A 29 -19.32 14.39 23.46
N TYR A 30 -18.92 14.98 22.33
CA TYR A 30 -18.42 14.26 21.17
C TYR A 30 -16.98 13.84 21.48
N SER A 31 -16.83 12.63 22.02
CA SER A 31 -15.49 12.02 22.11
C SER A 31 -14.93 11.92 20.69
N LYS A 32 -13.82 12.64 20.42
CA LYS A 32 -13.17 12.58 19.10
C LYS A 32 -12.81 11.11 18.83
N PRO A 33 -13.35 10.47 17.79
CA PRO A 33 -13.07 9.07 17.52
C PRO A 33 -11.57 8.89 17.30
N ARG A 34 -10.97 7.93 18.01
CA ARG A 34 -9.54 7.63 17.90
C ARG A 34 -9.24 7.21 16.45
N PRO A 35 -8.15 7.72 15.83
CA PRO A 35 -7.79 7.32 14.48
C PRO A 35 -7.55 5.80 14.45
N PRO A 36 -8.02 5.10 13.40
CA PRO A 36 -7.82 3.66 13.28
C PRO A 36 -6.34 3.33 13.19
N ASN A 37 -5.97 2.17 13.72
CA ASN A 37 -4.65 1.60 13.48
C ASN A 37 -4.63 0.84 12.16
N ILE A 38 -3.45 0.77 11.57
CA ILE A 38 -3.14 -0.05 10.41
C ILE A 38 -2.00 -1.00 10.74
N ARG A 39 -2.07 -2.21 10.19
CA ARG A 39 -1.01 -3.24 10.29
C ARG A 39 -0.39 -3.45 8.92
N VAL A 40 0.86 -3.06 8.76
CA VAL A 40 1.59 -3.11 7.49
C VAL A 40 2.69 -4.15 7.59
N ARG A 41 2.66 -5.19 6.75
CA ARG A 41 3.79 -6.12 6.65
C ARG A 41 4.96 -5.40 6.00
N ILE A 42 6.03 -5.17 6.76
CA ILE A 42 7.22 -4.43 6.33
C ILE A 42 8.40 -5.34 6.00
N ALA A 43 8.41 -6.58 6.50
CA ALA A 43 9.38 -7.59 6.10
C ALA A 43 8.72 -8.97 6.03
N LYS A 44 9.18 -9.82 5.10
CA LYS A 44 8.58 -11.12 4.80
C LYS A 44 9.61 -12.24 4.86
N SER A 45 9.22 -13.38 5.41
CA SER A 45 10.01 -14.62 5.37
C SER A 45 11.46 -14.46 5.87
N LEU A 46 11.64 -13.81 7.01
CA LEU A 46 12.92 -13.64 7.69
C LEU A 46 13.28 -14.85 8.57
N SER A 47 14.52 -15.30 8.49
CA SER A 47 15.07 -16.37 9.35
C SER A 47 15.48 -15.87 10.74
N LYS A 48 15.90 -14.61 10.83
CA LYS A 48 16.26 -13.91 12.06
C LYS A 48 15.69 -12.50 12.00
N VAL A 49 15.16 -12.03 13.12
CA VAL A 49 14.67 -10.66 13.27
C VAL A 49 15.40 -10.00 14.42
N GLU A 50 15.87 -8.78 14.22
CA GLU A 50 16.45 -7.93 15.25
C GLU A 50 15.61 -6.67 15.36
N ILE A 51 15.10 -6.42 16.56
CA ILE A 51 14.37 -5.20 16.89
C ILE A 51 15.12 -4.46 17.99
N SER A 52 15.38 -3.18 17.79
CA SER A 52 16.08 -2.35 18.76
C SER A 52 15.29 -1.08 19.11
N GLY A 53 15.57 -0.50 20.27
CA GLY A 53 14.92 0.73 20.73
C GLY A 53 15.27 1.07 22.17
N MET A 54 14.73 2.18 22.63
CA MET A 54 14.87 2.67 24.01
C MET A 54 13.64 2.25 24.81
N ASP A 55 13.81 1.77 26.04
CA ASP A 55 12.73 1.43 26.95
C ASP A 55 11.67 0.52 26.31
N LEU A 56 12.13 -0.63 25.82
CA LEU A 56 11.31 -1.59 25.09
C LEU A 56 10.37 -2.33 26.03
N LYS A 57 9.10 -2.46 25.63
CA LYS A 57 8.15 -3.41 26.20
C LYS A 57 7.91 -4.51 25.19
N LYS A 58 8.28 -5.75 25.56
CA LYS A 58 8.02 -6.96 24.78
C LYS A 58 6.82 -7.70 25.36
N GLU A 59 5.93 -8.18 24.51
CA GLU A 59 4.83 -9.07 24.87
C GLU A 59 4.94 -10.36 24.07
N ILE A 60 4.78 -11.51 24.74
CA ILE A 60 4.83 -12.84 24.13
C ILE A 60 3.44 -13.45 24.11
N TYR A 61 3.04 -13.99 22.96
CA TYR A 61 1.73 -14.57 22.70
C TYR A 61 1.79 -16.11 22.59
N PRO A 62 0.69 -16.82 22.89
CA PRO A 62 -0.63 -16.31 23.28
C PRO A 62 -0.75 -15.97 24.76
N LEU A 63 0.25 -16.31 25.60
CA LEU A 63 0.22 -16.14 27.05
C LEU A 63 0.13 -14.67 27.52
N ARG A 64 0.34 -13.70 26.62
CA ARG A 64 0.39 -12.25 26.88
C ARG A 64 1.32 -11.86 28.03
N LYS A 65 2.40 -12.63 28.21
CA LYS A 65 3.44 -12.31 29.19
C LYS A 65 4.24 -11.12 28.68
N SER A 66 4.26 -10.04 29.44
CA SER A 66 5.04 -8.85 29.11
C SER A 66 6.32 -8.74 29.91
N LYS A 67 7.38 -8.23 29.29
CA LYS A 67 8.65 -7.88 29.93
C LYS A 67 9.08 -6.50 29.45
N ASP A 68 9.38 -5.63 30.41
CA ASP A 68 9.96 -4.32 30.17
C ASP A 68 11.50 -4.40 30.18
N TYR A 69 12.13 -3.57 29.36
CA TYR A 69 13.57 -3.50 29.15
C TYR A 69 13.99 -2.03 29.16
N SER A 70 14.62 -1.58 30.25
CA SER A 70 15.08 -0.20 30.38
C SER A 70 16.33 0.09 29.55
N GLY A 71 16.47 1.33 29.10
CA GLY A 71 17.58 1.82 28.30
C GLY A 71 17.54 1.33 26.85
N ARG A 72 18.65 1.52 26.12
CA ARG A 72 18.78 1.03 24.74
C ARG A 72 19.01 -0.48 24.74
N LYS A 73 18.14 -1.23 24.06
CA LYS A 73 18.26 -2.70 23.92
C LYS A 73 18.00 -3.14 22.48
N ALA A 74 18.60 -4.27 22.13
CA ALA A 74 18.33 -5.01 20.90
C ALA A 74 17.82 -6.41 21.28
N ILE A 75 16.69 -6.81 20.71
CA ILE A 75 16.03 -8.09 20.95
C ILE A 75 16.04 -8.89 19.66
N HIS A 76 16.59 -10.10 19.76
CA HIS A 76 16.72 -11.02 18.63
C HIS A 76 15.66 -12.12 18.70
N PHE A 77 15.11 -12.44 17.55
CA PHE A 77 14.18 -13.54 17.36
C PHE A 77 14.75 -14.50 16.33
N ASN A 78 14.90 -15.77 16.71
CA ASN A 78 15.17 -16.83 15.76
C ASN A 78 13.83 -17.37 15.25
N CYS A 79 13.64 -17.29 13.93
CA CYS A 79 12.38 -17.60 13.30
C CYS A 79 12.34 -19.01 12.70
N HIS A 80 13.41 -19.80 12.85
CA HIS A 80 13.43 -21.19 12.45
C HIS A 80 12.48 -22.01 13.32
N SER A 81 11.36 -22.43 12.74
CA SER A 81 10.47 -23.43 13.32
C SER A 81 10.58 -24.72 12.52
N LYS A 82 10.90 -25.84 13.18
CA LYS A 82 10.84 -27.19 12.58
C LYS A 82 9.39 -27.59 12.25
N ASN A 83 8.41 -27.04 12.97
CA ASN A 83 6.99 -27.31 12.75
C ASN A 83 6.37 -26.22 11.88
N SER A 84 6.06 -26.59 10.63
CA SER A 84 5.33 -25.74 9.70
C SER A 84 3.90 -25.54 10.19
N LEU A 85 3.52 -24.31 10.54
CA LEU A 85 2.15 -24.01 10.95
C LEU A 85 1.27 -23.82 9.71
N LYS A 86 0.08 -24.42 9.71
CA LYS A 86 -0.89 -24.24 8.62
C LYS A 86 -1.42 -22.80 8.55
N LYS A 87 -1.51 -22.11 9.68
CA LYS A 87 -1.96 -20.71 9.81
C LYS A 87 -0.87 -19.86 10.47
N PRO A 88 -0.72 -18.58 10.11
CA PRO A 88 0.19 -17.68 10.78
C PRO A 88 -0.24 -17.47 12.24
N LEU A 89 0.74 -17.23 13.11
CA LEU A 89 0.54 -16.97 14.53
C LEU A 89 1.32 -15.72 14.92
N LEU A 90 0.67 -14.79 15.63
CA LEU A 90 1.36 -13.73 16.35
C LEU A 90 2.13 -14.34 17.53
N PHE A 91 3.45 -14.23 17.53
CA PHE A 91 4.30 -14.81 18.57
C PHE A 91 4.83 -13.76 19.54
N ALA A 92 5.17 -12.57 19.06
CA ALA A 92 5.67 -11.49 19.91
C ALA A 92 5.24 -10.13 19.36
N SER A 93 5.14 -9.15 20.26
CA SER A 93 5.10 -7.75 19.89
C SER A 93 6.09 -6.93 20.71
N LEU A 94 6.59 -5.85 20.11
CA LEU A 94 7.50 -4.92 20.75
C LEU A 94 7.04 -3.50 20.48
N LYS A 95 7.02 -2.71 21.53
CA LYS A 95 6.82 -1.26 21.45
C LYS A 95 7.87 -0.57 22.31
N SER A 96 8.16 0.68 21.97
CA SER A 96 9.03 1.55 22.75
C SER A 96 8.19 2.56 23.53
N LYS A 97 8.57 2.85 24.78
CA LYS A 97 7.96 3.96 25.54
C LYS A 97 8.22 5.33 24.89
N THR A 98 9.30 5.46 24.12
CA THR A 98 9.60 6.67 23.34
C THR A 98 8.76 6.79 22.06
N GLY A 99 8.01 5.74 21.71
CA GLY A 99 7.17 5.69 20.52
C GLY A 99 7.92 5.34 19.22
N LEU A 100 9.24 5.22 19.26
CA LEU A 100 10.09 4.82 18.14
C LEU A 100 10.78 3.48 18.39
N ILE A 101 10.71 2.60 17.40
CA ILE A 101 11.28 1.26 17.43
C ILE A 101 11.92 0.94 16.09
N SER A 102 13.06 0.26 16.09
CA SER A 102 13.82 -0.04 14.88
C SER A 102 13.70 -1.51 14.49
N LEU A 103 13.61 -1.76 13.19
CA LEU A 103 13.89 -3.06 12.58
C LEU A 103 15.19 -2.89 11.77
N LYS A 104 16.29 -3.45 12.25
CA LYS A 104 17.65 -3.12 11.75
C LYS A 104 17.87 -1.59 11.78
N ASP A 105 18.20 -0.97 10.65
CA ASP A 105 18.49 0.45 10.52
C ASP A 105 17.24 1.32 10.29
N GLU A 106 16.08 0.70 10.02
CA GLU A 106 14.85 1.42 9.73
C GLU A 106 14.05 1.67 11.02
N LYS A 107 13.65 2.92 11.24
CA LYS A 107 12.86 3.34 12.40
C LYS A 107 11.37 3.41 12.07
N PHE A 108 10.54 2.92 12.98
CA PHE A 108 9.09 2.92 12.85
C PHE A 108 8.42 3.53 14.08
N LYS A 109 7.28 4.17 13.86
CA LYS A 109 6.39 4.59 14.96
C LYS A 109 5.44 3.45 15.31
N GLY A 110 5.12 3.32 16.61
CA GLY A 110 4.13 2.37 17.10
C GLY A 110 4.74 1.04 17.56
N GLU A 111 4.17 -0.06 17.10
CA GLU A 111 4.47 -1.42 17.55
C GLU A 111 4.96 -2.28 16.37
N LEU A 112 5.93 -3.16 16.62
CA LEU A 112 6.35 -4.20 15.68
C LEU A 112 5.83 -5.55 16.17
N LEU A 113 5.12 -6.25 15.29
CA LEU A 113 4.60 -7.59 15.53
C LEU A 113 5.45 -8.60 14.78
N ILE A 114 5.83 -9.68 15.46
CA ILE A 114 6.52 -10.84 14.88
C ILE A 114 5.49 -11.95 14.67
N VAL A 115 5.26 -12.28 13.40
CA VAL A 115 4.23 -13.22 12.97
C VAL A 115 4.90 -14.37 12.24
N THR A 116 4.51 -15.62 12.52
CA THR A 116 5.03 -16.76 11.75
C THR A 116 4.51 -16.73 10.31
N SER A 117 5.37 -16.97 9.35
CA SER A 117 5.05 -17.01 7.91
C SER A 117 4.49 -18.38 7.48
N GLY A 118 3.51 -18.89 8.23
CA GLY A 118 2.84 -20.17 7.95
C GLY A 118 3.83 -21.32 7.71
N LYS A 119 3.76 -21.93 6.52
CA LYS A 119 4.54 -23.14 6.18
C LYS A 119 6.04 -22.93 6.00
N SER A 120 6.53 -21.69 5.92
CA SER A 120 7.94 -21.45 5.58
C SER A 120 8.91 -21.66 6.74
N GLY A 121 8.41 -21.79 7.98
CA GLY A 121 9.26 -21.85 9.17
C GLY A 121 10.13 -20.59 9.33
N LYS A 122 9.59 -19.43 8.91
CA LYS A 122 10.21 -18.09 9.00
C LYS A 122 9.23 -17.09 9.62
N CYS A 123 9.65 -15.84 9.87
CA CYS A 123 8.77 -14.79 10.35
C CYS A 123 8.52 -13.68 9.32
N ASP A 124 7.33 -13.10 9.39
CA ASP A 124 7.02 -11.78 8.88
C ASP A 124 7.13 -10.75 10.02
N VAL A 125 7.48 -9.51 9.68
CA VAL A 125 7.44 -8.37 10.60
C VAL A 125 6.35 -7.42 10.13
N VAL A 126 5.45 -7.06 11.04
CA VAL A 126 4.31 -6.18 10.77
C VAL A 126 4.41 -4.95 11.66
N ASN A 127 4.48 -3.76 11.07
CA ASN A 127 4.35 -2.52 11.82
C ASN A 127 2.87 -2.18 12.04
N LYS A 128 2.47 -2.11 13.30
CA LYS A 128 1.15 -1.65 13.73
C LYS A 128 1.28 -0.23 14.25
N THR A 129 0.64 0.71 13.55
CA THR A 129 0.73 2.14 13.87
C THR A 129 -0.59 2.84 13.57
N THR A 130 -0.72 4.11 13.96
CA THR A 130 -1.91 4.89 13.59
C THR A 130 -1.91 5.17 12.09
N LEU A 131 -3.10 5.21 11.48
CA LEU A 131 -3.21 5.48 10.05
C LEU A 131 -2.50 6.78 9.63
N GLU A 132 -2.58 7.83 10.46
CA GLU A 132 -1.91 9.12 10.17
C GLU A 132 -0.38 9.02 10.22
N ASN A 133 0.18 8.23 11.15
CA ASN A 133 1.63 7.99 11.18
C ASN A 133 2.09 7.27 9.91
N TYR A 134 1.36 6.24 9.49
CA TYR A 134 1.65 5.48 8.28
C TYR A 134 1.62 6.37 7.02
N LEU A 135 0.59 7.21 6.89
CA LEU A 135 0.45 8.08 5.72
C LEU A 135 1.58 9.10 5.63
N SER A 136 2.02 9.65 6.76
CA SER A 136 3.06 10.69 6.76
C SER A 136 4.39 10.23 6.18
N SER A 137 4.76 8.95 6.37
CA SER A 137 5.96 8.36 5.79
C SER A 137 5.73 7.77 4.39
N LEU A 138 4.54 7.21 4.13
CA LEU A 138 4.16 6.67 2.81
C LEU A 138 4.20 7.72 1.71
N LEU A 139 3.78 8.96 1.99
CA LEU A 139 3.65 9.99 0.96
C LEU A 139 4.94 10.21 0.17
N SER A 140 6.09 10.20 0.84
CA SER A 140 7.41 10.38 0.21
C SER A 140 7.87 9.17 -0.61
N LYS A 141 7.28 7.98 -0.38
CA LYS A 141 7.54 6.77 -1.18
C LYS A 141 6.69 6.71 -2.44
N GLU A 142 5.47 7.23 -2.38
CA GLU A 142 4.53 7.21 -3.51
C GLU A 142 4.63 8.46 -4.39
N MET A 143 5.08 9.58 -3.83
CA MET A 143 5.13 10.86 -4.52
C MET A 143 6.32 11.68 -4.04
N ASN A 144 6.88 12.52 -4.92
CA ASN A 144 7.98 13.39 -4.53
C ASN A 144 7.50 14.42 -3.48
N ALA A 145 8.14 14.42 -2.30
CA ALA A 145 7.79 15.30 -1.19
C ALA A 145 7.93 16.81 -1.52
N SER A 146 8.66 17.17 -2.58
CA SER A 146 8.79 18.56 -3.03
C SER A 146 7.58 19.09 -3.81
N TRP A 147 6.68 18.20 -4.27
CA TRP A 147 5.50 18.57 -5.06
C TRP A 147 4.59 19.58 -4.33
N PRO A 148 3.67 20.24 -5.07
CA PRO A 148 2.72 21.17 -4.49
C PRO A 148 1.94 20.56 -3.32
N LEU A 149 1.68 21.35 -2.28
CA LEU A 149 1.02 20.86 -1.06
C LEU A 149 -0.36 20.26 -1.35
N GLU A 150 -1.13 20.86 -2.26
CA GLU A 150 -2.45 20.36 -2.64
C GLU A 150 -2.38 18.99 -3.35
N ALA A 151 -1.31 18.73 -4.12
CA ALA A 151 -1.08 17.39 -4.68
C ALA A 151 -0.79 16.38 -3.55
N LEU A 152 0.04 16.75 -2.57
CA LEU A 152 0.33 15.91 -1.40
C LEU A 152 -0.93 15.64 -0.57
N LYS A 153 -1.81 16.62 -0.41
CA LYS A 153 -3.12 16.47 0.24
C LYS A 153 -4.02 15.50 -0.52
N ALA A 154 -4.13 15.65 -1.84
CA ALA A 154 -4.90 14.72 -2.69
C ALA A 154 -4.37 13.28 -2.56
N GLN A 155 -3.05 13.10 -2.60
CA GLN A 155 -2.41 11.80 -2.39
C GLN A 155 -2.67 11.25 -0.97
N ALA A 156 -2.64 12.09 0.07
CA ALA A 156 -2.97 11.70 1.44
C ALA A 156 -4.40 11.16 1.55
N VAL A 157 -5.38 11.85 0.95
CA VAL A 157 -6.79 11.40 0.95
C VAL A 157 -6.95 10.09 0.18
N ALA A 158 -6.34 9.97 -1.01
CA ALA A 158 -6.39 8.73 -1.80
C ALA A 158 -5.76 7.55 -1.05
N ALA A 159 -4.55 7.73 -0.51
CA ALA A 159 -3.84 6.71 0.26
C ALA A 159 -4.57 6.33 1.56
N ARG A 160 -5.15 7.31 2.25
CA ARG A 160 -5.97 7.07 3.46
C ARG A 160 -7.19 6.22 3.13
N THR A 161 -7.87 6.54 2.04
CA THR A 161 -9.06 5.81 1.60
C THR A 161 -8.70 4.39 1.21
N TYR A 162 -7.59 4.18 0.49
CA TYR A 162 -7.06 2.84 0.18
C TYR A 162 -6.83 2.01 1.44
N ALA A 163 -6.02 2.53 2.36
CA ALA A 163 -5.67 1.86 3.60
C ALA A 163 -6.91 1.55 4.45
N TYR A 164 -7.82 2.52 4.58
CA TYR A 164 -9.06 2.34 5.33
C TYR A 164 -9.99 1.31 4.69
N HIS A 165 -10.10 1.27 3.36
CA HIS A 165 -10.82 0.23 2.65
C HIS A 165 -10.25 -1.16 2.95
N LYS A 166 -8.92 -1.34 2.91
CA LYS A 166 -8.25 -2.61 3.25
C LYS A 166 -8.51 -3.05 4.69
N ILE A 167 -8.44 -2.12 5.65
CA ILE A 167 -8.76 -2.38 7.06
C ILE A 167 -10.22 -2.83 7.21
N LYS A 168 -11.17 -2.11 6.60
CA LYS A 168 -12.61 -2.39 6.75
C LYS A 168 -13.05 -3.69 6.10
N THR A 169 -12.51 -4.00 4.93
CA THR A 169 -12.89 -5.21 4.18
C THR A 169 -12.11 -6.45 4.60
N ARG A 170 -11.03 -6.28 5.38
CA ARG A 170 -10.05 -7.34 5.72
C ARG A 170 -9.64 -8.14 4.49
N GLU A 171 -9.47 -7.45 3.36
CA GLU A 171 -9.37 -8.07 2.03
C GLU A 171 -8.25 -9.11 1.95
N VAL A 172 -7.10 -8.81 2.54
CA VAL A 172 -5.94 -9.72 2.55
C VAL A 172 -6.29 -11.04 3.25
N SER A 173 -6.91 -10.98 4.44
CA SER A 173 -7.30 -12.19 5.18
C SER A 173 -8.38 -12.97 4.42
N ARG A 174 -9.35 -12.27 3.82
CA ARG A 174 -10.39 -12.90 2.99
C ARG A 174 -9.81 -13.64 1.79
N ILE A 175 -8.91 -13.01 1.03
CA ILE A 175 -8.25 -13.63 -0.13
C ILE A 175 -7.40 -14.84 0.29
N LYS A 176 -6.75 -14.78 1.45
CA LYS A 176 -5.93 -15.88 1.98
C LYS A 176 -6.76 -17.00 2.62
N GLY A 177 -8.04 -16.78 2.88
CA GLY A 177 -8.92 -17.72 3.58
C GLY A 177 -8.56 -17.92 5.06
N HIS A 178 -7.76 -17.03 5.66
CA HIS A 178 -7.38 -17.08 7.08
C HIS A 178 -6.87 -15.70 7.56
N GLU A 179 -6.81 -15.49 8.88
CA GLU A 179 -6.28 -14.24 9.45
C GLU A 179 -4.78 -14.09 9.17
N THR A 180 -4.39 -12.92 8.65
CA THR A 180 -3.01 -12.66 8.19
C THR A 180 -2.20 -11.75 9.12
N PHE A 181 -2.80 -11.20 10.17
CA PHE A 181 -2.20 -10.23 11.10
C PHE A 181 -1.68 -8.91 10.48
N TYR A 182 -1.83 -8.71 9.17
CA TYR A 182 -1.62 -7.44 8.47
C TYR A 182 -2.80 -7.10 7.56
N ASP A 183 -3.04 -5.81 7.38
CA ASP A 183 -4.10 -5.24 6.54
C ASP A 183 -3.59 -4.95 5.12
N LEU A 184 -2.30 -4.62 4.98
CA LEU A 184 -1.60 -4.46 3.71
C LEU A 184 -0.10 -4.81 3.84
N GLU A 185 0.59 -4.83 2.70
CA GLU A 185 2.02 -5.15 2.61
C GLU A 185 2.75 -3.95 2.02
N SER A 186 3.92 -3.61 2.56
CA SER A 186 4.77 -2.56 1.98
C SER A 186 5.36 -3.04 0.65
N SER A 187 4.67 -2.76 -0.45
CA SER A 187 5.06 -3.20 -1.80
C SER A 187 4.23 -2.49 -2.88
N GLU A 188 4.69 -2.53 -4.12
CA GLU A 188 3.96 -2.00 -5.29
C GLU A 188 2.59 -2.66 -5.50
N LYS A 189 2.37 -3.87 -4.98
CA LYS A 189 1.07 -4.54 -5.03
C LYS A 189 0.01 -3.80 -4.18
N HIS A 190 0.44 -3.14 -3.12
CA HIS A 190 -0.44 -2.36 -2.26
C HIS A 190 -0.01 -0.91 -2.27
N GLN A 191 0.77 -0.51 -1.27
CA GLN A 191 1.41 0.79 -1.18
C GLN A 191 2.76 0.59 -0.51
N VAL A 192 3.77 1.32 -0.95
CA VAL A 192 5.09 1.30 -0.35
C VAL A 192 5.05 2.14 0.92
N GLY A 193 5.06 1.47 2.07
CA GLY A 193 5.18 2.15 3.36
C GLY A 193 6.57 2.75 3.54
N GLY A 194 6.63 3.97 4.09
CA GLY A 194 7.89 4.58 4.50
C GLY A 194 8.24 4.30 5.96
N ASN A 195 9.50 4.50 6.31
CA ASN A 195 9.99 4.54 7.69
C ASN A 195 9.90 5.96 8.26
N PHE A 196 10.26 6.14 9.53
CA PHE A 196 10.17 7.41 10.24
C PHE A 196 10.89 8.57 9.54
N PHE A 197 12.04 8.30 8.92
CA PHE A 197 12.87 9.32 8.28
C PHE A 197 12.37 9.73 6.89
N ASP A 198 11.42 8.98 6.31
CA ASP A 198 10.80 9.37 5.04
C ASP A 198 9.79 10.52 5.20
N ALA A 199 9.29 10.75 6.41
CA ALA A 199 8.34 11.83 6.66
C ALA A 199 9.06 13.20 6.61
N THR A 200 8.49 14.13 5.84
CA THR A 200 8.95 15.53 5.78
C THR A 200 7.92 16.45 6.41
N TRP A 201 8.29 17.70 6.70
CA TRP A 201 7.33 18.69 7.20
C TRP A 201 6.13 18.86 6.24
N LYS A 202 6.36 18.77 4.92
CA LYS A 202 5.34 18.92 3.89
C LYS A 202 4.38 17.73 3.86
N THR A 203 4.89 16.50 3.98
CA THR A 203 4.03 15.30 4.02
C THR A 203 3.24 15.23 5.33
N VAL A 204 3.87 15.58 6.46
CA VAL A 204 3.20 15.68 7.76
C VAL A 204 2.10 16.74 7.75
N ARG A 205 2.35 17.90 7.12
CA ARG A 205 1.33 18.95 6.96
C ARG A 205 0.18 18.46 6.08
N ALA A 206 0.47 17.84 4.94
CA ALA A 206 -0.56 17.33 4.03
C ALA A 206 -1.47 16.29 4.70
N THR A 207 -0.91 15.35 5.47
CA THR A 207 -1.70 14.35 6.18
C THR A 207 -2.50 14.96 7.34
N LYS A 208 -1.91 15.92 8.08
CA LYS A 208 -2.57 16.64 9.16
C LYS A 208 -3.76 17.48 8.67
N ASP A 209 -3.56 18.23 7.59
CA ASP A 209 -4.58 19.13 7.03
C ASP A 209 -5.77 18.35 6.44
N THR A 210 -5.53 17.10 6.00
CA THR A 210 -6.56 16.18 5.45
C THR A 210 -6.96 15.09 6.43
N LYS A 211 -6.71 15.29 7.74
CA LYS A 211 -6.88 14.24 8.73
C LYS A 211 -8.32 13.72 8.75
N GLY A 212 -8.45 12.41 8.53
CA GLY A 212 -9.75 11.75 8.51
C GLY A 212 -10.63 12.08 7.28
N GLU A 213 -10.07 12.69 6.25
CA GLU A 213 -10.72 12.86 4.95
C GLU A 213 -10.54 11.60 4.09
N ILE A 214 -11.65 11.05 3.58
CA ILE A 214 -11.68 9.90 2.67
C ILE A 214 -12.61 10.14 1.49
N LEU A 215 -12.37 9.41 0.40
CA LEU A 215 -13.23 9.36 -0.76
C LEU A 215 -14.31 8.29 -0.60
N THR A 216 -15.51 8.61 -1.06
CA THR A 216 -16.63 7.67 -1.21
C THR A 216 -17.25 7.84 -2.58
N ASN A 217 -17.87 6.78 -3.09
CA ASN A 217 -18.71 6.89 -4.28
C ASN A 217 -19.96 7.75 -4.01
N LYS A 218 -20.77 8.01 -5.04
CA LYS A 218 -22.02 8.80 -4.91
C LYS A 218 -23.03 8.20 -3.92
N LYS A 219 -22.92 6.91 -3.60
CA LYS A 219 -23.75 6.18 -2.64
C LYS A 219 -23.18 6.20 -1.20
N GLY A 220 -22.11 6.96 -0.95
CA GLY A 220 -21.44 7.03 0.35
C GLY A 220 -20.63 5.77 0.73
N LYS A 221 -20.46 4.83 -0.19
CA LYS A 221 -19.67 3.61 0.02
C LYS A 221 -18.20 3.85 -0.30
N ILE A 222 -17.33 3.31 0.55
CA ILE A 222 -15.89 3.25 0.28
C ILE A 222 -15.64 2.12 -0.71
N THR A 223 -15.11 2.46 -1.87
CA THR A 223 -14.76 1.53 -2.96
C THR A 223 -13.24 1.38 -3.07
N PRO A 224 -12.73 0.38 -3.79
CA PRO A 224 -11.30 0.28 -4.10
C PRO A 224 -10.77 1.57 -4.73
N ILE A 225 -9.70 2.14 -4.15
CA ILE A 225 -9.02 3.34 -4.67
C ILE A 225 -7.76 2.93 -5.41
N PHE A 226 -7.47 3.57 -6.54
CA PHE A 226 -6.28 3.33 -7.34
C PHE A 226 -5.63 4.67 -7.70
N PHE A 227 -4.31 4.72 -7.66
CA PHE A 227 -3.51 5.83 -8.13
C PHE A 227 -2.27 5.27 -8.83
N HIS A 228 -1.64 6.07 -9.70
CA HIS A 228 -0.49 5.64 -10.49
C HIS A 228 0.33 6.86 -10.89
N ALA A 229 1.61 6.66 -11.24
CA ALA A 229 2.56 7.75 -11.47
C ALA A 229 2.25 8.62 -12.70
N SER A 230 1.75 8.04 -13.79
CA SER A 230 1.40 8.78 -15.02
C SER A 230 0.37 8.05 -15.86
N CYS A 231 -0.66 8.77 -16.29
CA CYS A 231 -1.77 8.21 -17.08
C CYS A 231 -1.52 8.19 -18.59
N GLY A 232 -0.39 8.73 -19.08
CA GLY A 232 -0.16 8.80 -20.53
C GLY A 232 -1.12 9.74 -21.28
N GLY A 233 -1.81 10.65 -20.57
CA GLY A 233 -2.72 11.66 -21.15
C GLY A 233 -4.21 11.40 -20.90
N LYS A 234 -4.59 10.18 -20.53
CA LYS A 234 -5.98 9.82 -20.21
C LYS A 234 -6.00 8.66 -19.21
N THR A 235 -6.81 8.74 -18.16
CA THR A 235 -6.91 7.64 -17.19
C THR A 235 -7.68 6.46 -17.78
N LEU A 236 -7.31 5.24 -17.40
CA LEU A 236 -8.11 4.04 -17.65
C LEU A 236 -8.97 3.71 -16.43
N ARG A 237 -10.12 3.07 -16.65
CA ARG A 237 -10.94 2.54 -15.56
C ARG A 237 -10.40 1.18 -15.08
N PRO A 238 -10.73 0.75 -13.85
CA PRO A 238 -10.28 -0.54 -13.33
C PRO A 238 -10.68 -1.74 -14.20
N ASP A 239 -11.87 -1.74 -14.81
CA ASP A 239 -12.33 -2.81 -15.71
C ASP A 239 -11.52 -2.91 -17.00
N GLN A 240 -10.87 -1.81 -17.41
CA GLN A 240 -10.01 -1.79 -18.59
C GLN A 240 -8.59 -2.28 -18.29
N VAL A 241 -8.25 -2.51 -17.02
CA VAL A 241 -6.91 -2.93 -16.57
C VAL A 241 -6.95 -4.31 -15.91
N TRP A 242 -7.96 -4.57 -15.09
CA TRP A 242 -8.09 -5.77 -14.26
C TRP A 242 -9.48 -6.41 -14.32
N GLU A 243 -10.29 -6.05 -15.33
CA GLU A 243 -11.62 -6.60 -15.60
C GLU A 243 -12.67 -6.43 -14.48
N ASN A 244 -12.32 -5.77 -13.37
CA ASN A 244 -13.24 -5.52 -12.27
C ASN A 244 -13.93 -4.15 -12.41
N VAL A 245 -15.26 -4.16 -12.49
CA VAL A 245 -16.05 -2.92 -12.47
C VAL A 245 -16.06 -2.35 -11.05
N VAL A 246 -15.69 -1.07 -10.94
CA VAL A 246 -15.74 -0.33 -9.66
C VAL A 246 -16.58 0.91 -9.82
N ASP A 247 -17.65 0.99 -9.03
CA ASP A 247 -18.54 2.15 -9.01
C ASP A 247 -17.78 3.44 -8.66
N GLY A 248 -18.12 4.53 -9.35
CA GLY A 248 -17.48 5.84 -9.22
C GLY A 248 -16.28 6.10 -10.14
N TYR A 249 -15.73 5.09 -10.84
CA TYR A 249 -14.63 5.32 -11.78
C TYR A 249 -15.13 5.77 -13.15
N LYS A 250 -14.54 6.85 -13.64
CA LYS A 250 -14.68 7.32 -15.03
C LYS A 250 -13.30 7.55 -15.62
N SER A 251 -13.16 7.26 -16.91
CA SER A 251 -11.97 7.65 -17.67
C SER A 251 -12.03 9.15 -17.96
N VAL A 252 -10.97 9.87 -17.61
CA VAL A 252 -10.89 11.34 -17.77
C VAL A 252 -9.63 11.73 -18.54
N LYS A 253 -9.73 12.78 -19.37
CA LYS A 253 -8.55 13.39 -20.01
C LYS A 253 -7.70 14.08 -18.94
N CYS A 254 -6.38 13.99 -19.05
CA CYS A 254 -5.44 14.62 -18.12
C CYS A 254 -4.57 15.63 -18.89
N PRO A 255 -4.97 16.91 -18.96
CA PRO A 255 -4.24 17.93 -19.71
C PRO A 255 -2.86 18.22 -19.11
N ASP A 256 -2.75 18.12 -17.78
CA ASP A 256 -1.50 18.36 -17.04
C ASP A 256 -0.59 17.13 -16.99
N CYS A 257 -1.00 16.02 -17.63
CA CYS A 257 -0.08 14.92 -17.83
C CYS A 257 1.01 15.43 -18.75
N LYS A 258 2.15 15.81 -18.14
CA LYS A 258 3.44 15.87 -18.79
C LYS A 258 3.82 14.44 -19.17
N VAL A 259 3.03 13.79 -20.02
CA VAL A 259 3.58 12.86 -20.98
C VAL A 259 4.68 13.69 -21.60
N ARG A 260 5.93 13.43 -21.22
CA ARG A 260 7.05 13.93 -22.00
C ARG A 260 6.73 13.40 -23.38
N LYS A 261 6.18 14.26 -24.26
CA LYS A 261 5.65 13.90 -25.59
C LYS A 261 6.65 13.01 -26.35
N ASN A 262 7.92 13.03 -25.94
CA ASN A 262 9.05 12.36 -26.56
C ASN A 262 9.89 11.44 -25.65
N LYS A 263 9.45 10.98 -24.46
CA LYS A 263 10.12 9.80 -23.85
C LYS A 263 9.52 8.52 -24.40
N LYS A 264 9.74 8.28 -25.71
CA LYS A 264 9.77 6.92 -26.24
C LYS A 264 10.87 6.21 -25.45
N TRP A 265 10.48 5.41 -24.47
CA TRP A 265 11.46 4.57 -23.79
C TRP A 265 11.74 3.39 -24.73
N LYS A 266 13.00 3.21 -25.09
CA LYS A 266 13.46 2.02 -25.78
C LYS A 266 14.19 1.18 -24.75
N LYS A 267 13.74 -0.05 -24.54
CA LYS A 267 14.44 -1.03 -23.72
C LYS A 267 14.86 -2.19 -24.60
N THR A 268 16.15 -2.42 -24.71
CA THR A 268 16.67 -3.61 -25.37
C THR A 268 16.64 -4.77 -24.40
N LEU A 269 16.08 -5.90 -24.82
CA LEU A 269 16.12 -7.16 -24.07
C LEU A 269 17.12 -8.09 -24.74
N SER A 270 18.03 -8.70 -23.97
CA SER A 270 18.90 -9.73 -24.53
C SER A 270 18.09 -10.97 -24.90
N ILE A 271 18.52 -11.67 -25.94
CA ILE A 271 17.87 -12.91 -26.38
C ILE A 271 17.83 -13.94 -25.25
N ASN A 272 18.88 -14.03 -24.42
CA ASN A 272 18.93 -14.92 -23.27
C ASN A 272 17.86 -14.57 -22.22
N ARG A 273 17.68 -13.28 -21.90
CA ARG A 273 16.63 -12.83 -20.97
C ARG A 273 15.23 -13.14 -21.51
N PHE A 274 15.04 -12.95 -22.80
CA PHE A 274 13.77 -13.27 -23.46
C PHE A 274 13.49 -14.78 -23.47
N ASN A 275 14.49 -15.61 -23.78
CA ASN A 275 14.39 -17.07 -23.72
C ASN A 275 14.08 -17.57 -22.30
N ASN A 276 14.73 -17.00 -21.29
CA ASN A 276 14.44 -17.32 -19.89
C ASN A 276 13.00 -16.94 -19.49
N PHE A 277 12.53 -15.76 -19.92
CA PHE A 277 11.14 -15.36 -19.71
C PHE A 277 10.17 -16.35 -20.36
N LEU A 278 10.40 -16.72 -21.62
CA LEU A 278 9.50 -17.63 -22.32
C LEU A 278 9.51 -19.06 -21.73
N SER A 279 10.68 -19.54 -21.31
CA SER A 279 10.82 -20.82 -20.58
C SER A 279 10.00 -20.81 -19.29
N TRP A 280 10.04 -19.69 -18.55
CA TRP A 280 9.24 -19.48 -17.34
C TRP A 280 7.73 -19.47 -17.64
N VAL A 281 7.28 -18.72 -18.66
CA VAL A 281 5.85 -18.63 -19.03
C VAL A 281 5.31 -20.01 -19.42
N LYS A 282 6.05 -20.80 -20.19
CA LYS A 282 5.55 -22.08 -20.71
C LYS A 282 5.69 -23.27 -19.75
N LYS A 283 6.24 -23.10 -18.52
CA LYS A 283 6.71 -24.21 -17.67
C LYS A 283 7.46 -25.29 -18.50
N GLY A 284 8.25 -24.89 -19.50
CA GLY A 284 8.83 -25.81 -20.48
C GLY A 284 9.84 -25.11 -21.41
N LYS A 285 10.87 -25.84 -21.85
CA LYS A 285 11.95 -25.31 -22.69
C LYS A 285 11.46 -25.02 -24.11
N ILE A 286 11.72 -23.82 -24.62
CA ILE A 286 11.52 -23.49 -26.03
C ILE A 286 12.69 -24.02 -26.85
N SER A 287 12.39 -24.72 -27.95
CA SER A 287 13.42 -25.23 -28.86
C SER A 287 14.14 -24.05 -29.55
N PRO A 288 15.47 -24.11 -29.74
CA PRO A 288 16.24 -23.09 -30.48
C PRO A 288 15.72 -22.80 -31.89
N LYS A 289 14.97 -23.73 -32.50
CA LYS A 289 14.37 -23.59 -33.84
C LYS A 289 12.97 -22.95 -33.85
N SER A 290 12.43 -22.54 -32.70
CA SER A 290 11.06 -22.02 -32.62
C SER A 290 10.96 -20.61 -33.18
N ILE A 291 9.94 -20.33 -34.00
CA ILE A 291 9.67 -19.00 -34.53
C ILE A 291 8.87 -18.22 -33.50
N ILE A 292 9.39 -17.06 -33.05
CA ILE A 292 8.70 -16.20 -32.09
C ILE A 292 8.14 -14.99 -32.82
N ARG A 293 6.82 -14.79 -32.79
CA ARG A 293 6.16 -13.61 -33.37
C ARG A 293 5.48 -12.81 -32.27
N ILE A 294 5.73 -11.51 -32.25
CA ILE A 294 5.03 -10.57 -31.38
C ILE A 294 4.05 -9.81 -32.27
N ALA A 295 2.75 -9.97 -32.04
CA ALA A 295 1.76 -9.21 -32.80
C ALA A 295 1.76 -7.75 -32.30
N PRO A 296 1.58 -6.77 -33.21
CA PRO A 296 1.43 -5.39 -32.81
C PRO A 296 0.23 -5.24 -31.87
N ASP A 297 0.45 -4.47 -30.81
CA ASP A 297 -0.61 -4.10 -29.87
C ASP A 297 -1.71 -3.34 -30.61
N LYS A 298 -2.97 -3.66 -30.33
CA LYS A 298 -4.09 -2.92 -30.92
C LYS A 298 -4.41 -1.79 -29.95
N SER A 299 -4.44 -0.55 -30.42
CA SER A 299 -4.68 0.64 -29.59
C SER A 299 -5.96 0.60 -28.74
N ASN A 300 -6.91 -0.29 -29.08
CA ASN A 300 -8.16 -0.50 -28.37
C ASN A 300 -8.20 -1.74 -27.46
N LYS A 301 -7.17 -2.59 -27.47
CA LYS A 301 -7.03 -3.80 -26.66
C LYS A 301 -5.55 -3.97 -26.34
N ALA A 302 -5.15 -3.56 -25.13
CA ALA A 302 -3.79 -3.66 -24.61
C ALA A 302 -3.43 -5.14 -24.39
N ASN A 303 -3.23 -5.88 -25.47
CA ASN A 303 -2.97 -7.30 -25.46
C ASN A 303 -1.65 -7.55 -26.19
N LEU A 304 -0.57 -7.76 -25.45
CA LEU A 304 0.68 -8.27 -26.01
C LEU A 304 0.49 -9.76 -26.35
N ARG A 305 0.43 -10.08 -27.65
CA ARG A 305 0.33 -11.48 -28.10
C ARG A 305 1.69 -11.99 -28.51
N VAL A 306 2.15 -13.01 -27.80
CA VAL A 306 3.39 -13.72 -28.13
C VAL A 306 3.02 -15.09 -28.69
N TYR A 307 3.39 -15.32 -29.94
CA TYR A 307 3.26 -16.59 -30.63
C TYR A 307 4.60 -17.30 -30.61
N VAL A 308 4.58 -18.62 -30.36
CA VAL A 308 5.72 -19.49 -30.57
C VAL A 308 5.27 -20.60 -31.50
N ASN A 309 5.80 -20.58 -32.72
CA ASN A 309 5.26 -21.25 -33.90
C ASN A 309 3.81 -20.76 -34.12
N GLU A 310 2.84 -21.68 -34.13
CA GLU A 310 1.41 -21.36 -34.32
C GLU A 310 0.64 -21.17 -33.00
N ASN A 311 1.30 -21.41 -31.86
CA ASN A 311 0.64 -21.39 -30.55
C ASN A 311 0.75 -20.01 -29.88
N ILE A 312 -0.37 -19.51 -29.35
CA ILE A 312 -0.40 -18.31 -28.50
C ILE A 312 0.02 -18.69 -27.08
N ILE A 313 1.03 -18.00 -26.56
CA ILE A 313 1.60 -18.30 -25.22
C ILE A 313 1.31 -17.19 -24.21
N LEU A 314 1.11 -15.96 -24.68
CA LEU A 314 0.81 -14.83 -23.82
C LEU A 314 -0.32 -14.00 -24.46
N VAL A 315 -1.34 -13.71 -23.65
CA VAL A 315 -2.29 -12.63 -23.88
C VAL A 315 -2.32 -11.88 -22.55
N ALA A 316 -1.66 -10.73 -22.50
CA ALA A 316 -1.63 -9.86 -21.33
C ALA A 316 -1.95 -8.45 -21.77
#